data_AF-A0A1B8GYT5-F1
#
_entry.id   AF-A0A1B8GYT5-F1
#
_cell.length_a   1.000
_cell.length_b   1.000
_cell.length_c   1.000
_cell.angle_alpha   90.00
_cell.angle_beta   90.00
_cell.angle_gamma   90.00
#
_symmetry.space_group_name_H-M   'P 1'
#
loop_
_entity.id
_entity.type
_entity.pdbx_description
1 polymer ?
#
loop_
_entity_poly.entity_id
_entity_poly.type
_entity_poly.pdbx_seq_one_letter_code
_entity_poly.pdbx_strand_id
1 'polypeptide(L)'
;MYTNCFIKQTVSEVITHYHTYAPDVKPAHKKAIHRTLSELQRLPVNTIFSMKRVPNKIRHYFSPWKLNPDFNYNQLNSSEIILVDDLLSTGTTLISAAGELQRTGLTCSLAICLLSNL
;
A
#
# COMPACT_ATOMS: atom_id res chain seq x y z
N MET A 1 -21.54 3.30 2.27
CA MET A 1 -20.09 3.57 2.15
C MET A 1 -19.45 3.29 3.50
N TYR A 2 -18.48 2.38 3.56
CA TYR A 2 -17.74 2.11 4.79
C TYR A 2 -16.54 3.06 4.90
N THR A 3 -16.22 3.52 6.11
CA THR A 3 -15.07 4.38 6.39
C THR A 3 -14.05 3.65 7.23
N ASN A 4 -12.78 4.10 7.19
CA ASN A 4 -11.67 3.58 7.99
C ASN A 4 -11.42 2.06 7.84
N CYS A 5 -11.73 1.49 6.67
CA CYS A 5 -11.39 0.10 6.33
C CYS A 5 -9.87 -0.11 6.16
N PHE A 6 -9.15 0.93 5.76
CA PHE A 6 -7.69 0.95 5.67
C PHE A 6 -7.12 2.01 6.59
N ILE A 7 -5.94 1.73 7.13
CA ILE A 7 -5.10 2.69 7.83
C ILE A 7 -3.70 2.69 7.23
N LYS A 8 -2.99 3.81 7.40
CA LYS A 8 -1.61 3.91 6.94
C LYS A 8 -0.71 3.03 7.80
N GLN A 9 0.24 2.38 7.15
CA GLN A 9 1.33 1.71 7.86
C GLN A 9 2.26 2.74 8.50
N THR A 10 2.88 2.34 9.60
CA THR A 10 4.04 3.04 10.15
C THR A 10 5.29 2.70 9.34
N VAL A 11 6.35 3.50 9.51
CA VAL A 11 7.64 3.24 8.88
C VAL A 11 8.18 1.86 9.25
N SER A 12 8.08 1.45 10.52
CA SER A 12 8.53 0.13 10.95
C SER A 12 7.77 -0.98 10.24
N GLU A 13 6.45 -0.86 10.13
CA GLU A 13 5.61 -1.86 9.47
C GLU A 13 5.94 -2.00 7.98
N VAL A 14 6.15 -0.89 7.28
CA VAL A 14 6.53 -0.94 5.85
C VAL A 14 7.88 -1.61 5.64
N ILE A 15 8.86 -1.32 6.51
CA ILE A 15 10.18 -1.96 6.44
C ILE A 15 10.06 -3.47 6.70
N THR A 16 9.34 -3.86 7.76
CA THR A 16 9.10 -5.26 8.08
C THR A 16 8.38 -5.96 6.92
N HIS A 17 7.31 -5.37 6.39
CA HIS A 17 6.54 -5.93 5.27
C HIS A 17 7.41 -6.14 4.03
N TYR A 18 8.27 -5.17 3.69
CA TYR A 18 9.21 -5.30 2.58
C TYR A 18 10.16 -6.49 2.77
N HIS A 19 10.71 -6.67 3.97
CA HIS A 19 11.63 -7.78 4.26
C HIS A 19 10.93 -9.13 4.34
N THR A 20 9.69 -9.18 4.85
CA THR A 20 8.88 -10.40 4.92
C THR A 20 8.45 -10.88 3.54
N TYR A 21 7.98 -9.97 2.68
CA TYR A 21 7.53 -10.32 1.33
C TYR A 21 8.69 -10.51 0.35
N ALA A 22 9.83 -9.82 0.60
CA ALA A 22 11.05 -9.89 -0.19
C ALA A 22 10.77 -9.86 -1.71
N PRO A 23 10.19 -8.77 -2.24
CA PRO A 23 9.73 -8.72 -3.63
C PRO A 23 10.88 -8.94 -4.60
N ASP A 24 10.60 -9.49 -5.78
CA ASP A 24 11.61 -9.62 -6.83
C ASP A 24 12.00 -8.23 -7.37
N VAL A 25 13.23 -7.81 -7.05
CA VAL A 25 13.74 -6.48 -7.36
C VAL A 25 14.61 -6.50 -8.59
N LYS A 26 14.20 -5.72 -9.61
CA LYS A 26 15.00 -5.44 -10.80
C LYS A 26 16.36 -4.83 -10.39
N PRO A 27 17.49 -5.27 -10.96
CA PRO A 27 18.82 -4.77 -10.61
C PRO A 27 18.93 -3.23 -10.63
N ALA A 28 18.31 -2.58 -11.61
CA ALA A 28 18.29 -1.12 -11.75
C ALA A 28 17.59 -0.38 -10.59
N HIS A 29 16.72 -1.06 -9.83
CA HIS A 29 15.96 -0.47 -8.73
C HIS A 29 16.64 -0.68 -7.37
N LYS A 30 17.54 -1.66 -7.22
CA LYS A 30 18.17 -2.05 -5.95
C LYS A 30 18.78 -0.86 -5.20
N LYS A 31 19.57 -0.02 -5.88
CA LYS A 31 20.22 1.15 -5.27
C LYS A 31 19.19 2.14 -4.70
N ALA A 32 18.13 2.41 -5.44
CA ALA A 32 17.09 3.36 -5.03
C ALA A 32 16.27 2.82 -3.85
N ILE A 33 15.95 1.52 -3.87
CA ILE A 33 15.26 0.85 -2.77
C ILE A 33 16.11 0.84 -1.51
N HIS A 34 17.38 0.43 -1.60
CA HIS A 34 18.28 0.40 -0.46
C HIS A 34 18.44 1.78 0.18
N ARG A 35 18.59 2.83 -0.64
CA ARG A 35 18.60 4.22 -0.16
C ARG A 35 17.29 4.58 0.56
N THR A 36 16.15 4.26 -0.03
CA THR A 36 14.83 4.56 0.55
C THR A 36 14.64 3.85 1.88
N LEU A 37 14.98 2.56 1.98
CA LEU A 37 14.93 1.79 3.22
C LEU A 37 15.84 2.39 4.29
N SER A 38 17.07 2.78 3.93
CA SER A 38 18.00 3.44 4.86
C SER A 38 17.48 4.80 5.36
N GLU A 39 16.87 5.60 4.48
CA GLU A 39 16.24 6.87 4.86
C GLU A 39 15.05 6.66 5.79
N LEU A 40 14.22 5.64 5.54
CA LEU A 40 13.10 5.26 6.40
C LEU A 40 13.58 4.76 7.77
N GLN A 41 14.63 3.95 7.84
CA GLN A 41 15.21 3.43 9.09
C GLN A 41 15.70 4.53 10.04
N ARG A 42 15.95 5.74 9.55
CA ARG A 42 16.35 6.89 10.37
C ARG A 42 15.18 7.61 11.03
N LEU A 43 13.94 7.29 10.66
CA LEU A 43 12.74 7.90 11.22
C LEU A 43 12.30 7.14 12.49
N PRO A 44 11.59 7.79 13.43
CA PRO A 44 10.96 7.09 14.54
C PRO A 44 10.04 5.97 14.04
N VAL A 45 10.08 4.82 14.70
CA VAL A 45 9.38 3.59 14.27
C VAL A 45 7.87 3.78 14.04
N ASN A 46 7.23 4.63 14.85
CA ASN A 46 5.80 4.92 14.80
C ASN A 46 5.43 6.05 13.83
N THR A 47 6.39 6.58 13.07
CA THR A 47 6.11 7.61 12.06
C THR A 47 5.19 7.04 11.00
N ILE A 48 4.11 7.76 10.66
CA ILE A 48 3.21 7.35 9.57
C ILE A 48 3.97 7.39 8.23
N PHE A 49 3.94 6.28 7.50
CA PHE A 49 4.59 6.19 6.21
C PHE A 49 3.86 7.06 5.16
N SER A 50 4.65 7.68 4.29
CA SER A 50 4.13 8.52 3.20
C SER A 50 4.80 8.15 1.89
N MET A 51 3.98 7.71 0.94
CA MET A 51 4.43 7.31 -0.41
C MET A 51 5.10 8.47 -1.18
N LYS A 52 4.85 9.72 -0.78
CA LYS A 52 5.50 10.91 -1.37
C LYS A 52 7.03 10.91 -1.18
N ARG A 53 7.53 10.21 -0.16
CA ARG A 53 8.98 10.05 0.09
C ARG A 53 9.64 9.02 -0.81
N VAL A 54 8.84 8.18 -1.49
CA VAL A 54 9.34 7.12 -2.36
C VAL A 54 9.37 7.61 -3.81
N PRO A 55 10.52 7.49 -4.50
CA PRO A 55 10.62 7.79 -5.92
C PRO A 55 9.62 6.98 -6.75
N ASN A 56 8.91 7.62 -7.70
CA ASN A 56 7.83 7.00 -8.50
C ASN A 56 8.22 5.62 -9.06
N LYS A 57 9.41 5.51 -9.65
CA LYS A 57 9.93 4.30 -10.31
C LYS A 57 10.07 3.06 -9.40
N ILE A 58 10.02 3.22 -8.08
CA ILE A 58 10.12 2.11 -7.13
C ILE A 58 8.92 2.02 -6.19
N ARG A 59 7.86 2.83 -6.39
CA ARG A 59 6.70 2.85 -5.47
C ARG A 59 6.01 1.50 -5.38
N HIS A 60 5.94 0.74 -6.46
CA HIS A 60 5.31 -0.57 -6.52
C HIS A 60 5.98 -1.64 -5.63
N TYR A 61 7.15 -1.38 -5.05
CA TYR A 61 7.77 -2.26 -4.05
C TYR A 61 7.33 -2.00 -2.62
N PHE A 62 6.53 -0.95 -2.38
CA PHE A 62 6.10 -0.54 -1.04
C PHE A 62 4.58 -0.51 -0.95
N SER A 63 4.04 -0.94 0.18
CA SER A 63 2.61 -0.85 0.49
C SER A 63 2.39 0.24 1.55
N PRO A 64 1.64 1.31 1.27
CA PRO A 64 1.34 2.34 2.27
C PRO A 64 0.17 1.96 3.20
N TRP A 65 -0.63 0.97 2.81
CA TRP A 65 -1.88 0.61 3.49
C TRP A 65 -1.76 -0.72 4.19
N LYS A 66 -2.47 -0.82 5.31
CA LYS A 66 -2.84 -2.07 5.95
C LYS A 66 -4.32 -2.01 6.28
N LEU A 67 -4.90 -3.18 6.48
CA LEU A 67 -6.23 -3.31 7.04
C LEU A 67 -6.27 -2.72 8.45
N ASN A 68 -7.33 -1.96 8.75
CA ASN A 68 -7.63 -1.50 10.08
C ASN A 68 -8.09 -2.68 10.96
N PRO A 69 -7.31 -3.09 11.98
CA PRO A 69 -7.69 -4.21 12.84
C PRO A 69 -9.01 -3.97 13.60
N ASP A 70 -9.40 -2.71 13.80
CA ASP A 70 -10.63 -2.35 14.50
C ASP A 70 -11.87 -2.36 13.58
N PHE A 71 -11.69 -2.60 12.28
CA PHE A 71 -12.78 -2.69 11.33
C PHE A 71 -13.32 -4.13 11.24
N ASN A 72 -14.63 -4.29 11.38
CA ASN A 72 -15.27 -5.60 11.24
C ASN A 72 -15.36 -6.02 9.76
N TYR A 73 -14.38 -6.75 9.24
CA TYR A 73 -14.34 -7.18 7.84
C TYR A 73 -15.46 -8.15 7.44
N ASN A 74 -16.07 -8.85 8.40
CA ASN A 74 -17.15 -9.80 8.10
C ASN A 74 -18.36 -9.12 7.45
N GLN A 75 -18.55 -7.82 7.67
CA GLN A 75 -19.61 -7.04 7.02
C GLN A 75 -19.40 -6.88 5.51
N LEU A 76 -18.22 -7.23 4.98
CA LEU A 76 -17.86 -7.14 3.56
C LEU A 76 -17.97 -8.48 2.80
N ASN A 77 -18.15 -9.62 3.48
CA ASN A 77 -18.05 -10.96 2.89
C ASN A 77 -19.06 -11.27 1.76
N SER A 78 -20.11 -10.47 1.60
CA SER A 78 -21.10 -10.60 0.53
C SER A 78 -21.30 -9.31 -0.26
N SER A 79 -20.39 -8.35 -0.07
CA SER A 79 -20.43 -7.06 -0.76
C SER A 79 -19.56 -7.10 -2.01
N GLU A 80 -20.03 -6.46 -3.08
CA GLU A 80 -19.16 -6.08 -4.18
C GLU A 80 -18.25 -4.93 -3.73
N ILE A 81 -16.94 -5.15 -3.72
CA ILE A 81 -15.98 -4.14 -3.26
C ILE A 81 -15.44 -3.39 -4.46
N ILE A 82 -15.63 -2.07 -4.43
CA ILE A 82 -15.08 -1.13 -5.40
C ILE A 82 -14.11 -0.21 -4.67
N LEU A 83 -12.87 -0.13 -5.16
CA LEU A 83 -11.88 0.83 -4.69
C LEU A 83 -11.91 2.08 -5.57
N VAL A 84 -11.91 3.26 -4.95
CA VAL A 84 -11.97 4.54 -5.65
C VAL A 84 -10.85 5.44 -5.16
N ASP A 85 -10.09 6.02 -6.09
CA ASP A 85 -9.05 7.03 -5.83
C ASP A 85 -9.32 8.30 -6.64
N ASP A 86 -8.83 9.44 -6.17
CA ASP A 86 -8.99 10.71 -6.88
C ASP A 86 -7.96 10.86 -8.01
N LEU A 87 -6.71 10.45 -7.76
CA LEU A 87 -5.60 10.60 -8.70
C LEU A 87 -4.75 9.33 -8.83
N LEU A 88 -4.64 8.84 -10.06
CA LEU A 88 -3.80 7.71 -10.42
C LEU A 88 -2.46 8.23 -10.94
N SER A 89 -1.39 7.97 -10.20
CA SER A 89 -0.01 8.18 -10.67
C SER A 89 0.65 6.87 -11.10
N THR A 90 0.86 5.94 -10.18
CA THR A 90 1.46 4.62 -10.47
C THR A 90 0.51 3.45 -10.22
N GLY A 91 -0.72 3.71 -9.75
CA GLY A 91 -1.67 2.69 -9.32
C GLY A 91 -1.31 1.94 -8.03
N THR A 92 -0.14 2.19 -7.44
CA THR A 92 0.35 1.47 -6.24
C THR A 92 -0.62 1.52 -5.07
N THR A 93 -1.28 2.65 -4.84
CA THR A 93 -2.28 2.83 -3.78
C THR A 93 -3.43 1.82 -3.91
N LEU A 94 -4.05 1.75 -5.09
CA LEU A 94 -5.18 0.85 -5.36
C LEU A 94 -4.73 -0.62 -5.40
N ILE A 95 -3.59 -0.91 -6.02
CA ILE A 95 -3.03 -2.27 -6.09
C ILE A 95 -2.71 -2.80 -4.68
N SER A 96 -2.09 -1.99 -3.83
CA SER A 96 -1.79 -2.38 -2.46
C SER A 96 -3.05 -2.60 -1.63
N ALA A 97 -4.04 -1.70 -1.72
CA ALA A 97 -5.32 -1.86 -1.03
C ALA A 97 -6.07 -3.14 -1.47
N ALA A 98 -6.10 -3.42 -2.78
CA ALA A 98 -6.67 -4.67 -3.31
C ALA A 98 -5.92 -5.90 -2.79
N GLY A 99 -4.59 -5.85 -2.76
CA GLY A 99 -3.76 -6.92 -2.22
C GLY A 99 -3.99 -7.18 -0.73
N GLU A 100 -4.25 -6.15 0.08
CA GLU A 100 -4.60 -6.30 1.50
C GLU A 100 -5.97 -6.98 1.67
N LEU A 101 -6.98 -6.62 0.86
CA LEU A 101 -8.30 -7.29 0.87
C LEU A 101 -8.20 -8.77 0.45
N GLN A 102 -7.40 -9.05 -0.56
CA GLN A 102 -7.21 -10.42 -1.05
C GLN A 102 -6.63 -11.33 0.04
N ARG A 103 -5.75 -10.82 0.90
CA ARG A 103 -5.19 -11.59 2.03
C ARG A 103 -6.23 -11.97 3.08
N THR A 104 -7.38 -11.28 3.13
CA THR A 104 -8.52 -11.65 3.99
C THR A 104 -9.59 -12.46 3.27
N GLY A 105 -9.33 -12.90 2.03
CA GLY A 105 -10.30 -13.61 1.20
C GLY A 105 -11.37 -12.72 0.57
N LEU A 106 -11.23 -11.40 0.67
CA LEU A 106 -12.12 -10.43 0.03
C LEU A 106 -11.59 -10.10 -1.38
N THR A 107 -12.48 -10.00 -2.35
CA THR A 107 -12.12 -9.65 -3.73
C THR A 107 -12.59 -8.24 -4.06
N CYS A 108 -11.67 -7.41 -4.54
CA CYS A 108 -12.01 -6.14 -5.17
C CYS A 108 -12.47 -6.39 -6.61
N SER A 109 -13.72 -6.08 -6.93
CA SER A 109 -14.30 -6.29 -8.26
C SER A 109 -13.85 -5.22 -9.25
N LEU A 110 -13.65 -4.00 -8.78
CA LEU A 110 -13.32 -2.86 -9.63
C LEU A 110 -12.50 -1.81 -8.88
N ALA A 111 -11.51 -1.23 -9.57
CA ALA A 111 -10.76 -0.08 -9.08
C ALA A 111 -10.95 1.08 -10.06
N ILE A 112 -11.47 2.20 -9.57
CA ILE A 112 -11.79 3.40 -10.37
C ILE A 112 -10.90 4.55 -9.90
N CYS A 113 -10.47 5.37 -10.85
CA CYS A 113 -9.83 6.65 -10.55
C CYS A 113 -10.48 7.77 -11.34
N LEU A 114 -10.67 8.94 -10.70
CA LEU A 114 -11.28 10.10 -11.35
C LEU A 114 -10.32 10.78 -12.33
N LEU A 115 -9.08 11.00 -11.91
CA LEU A 115 -8.03 11.63 -12.71
C LEU A 115 -6.88 10.66 -12.92
N SER A 116 -6.41 10.55 -14.15
CA SER A 116 -5.25 9.74 -14.50
C SER A 116 -4.24 10.61 -15.24
N ASN A 117 -2.99 10.59 -14.80
CA ASN A 117 -1.86 11.19 -15.52
C ASN A 117 -0.89 10.11 -16.00
N LEU A 118 -1.45 8.96 -16.41
CA LEU A 118 -0.72 7.85 -17.03
C LEU A 118 -0.14 8.23 -18.39
#